data_AF-A0A536P2S9-F1
#
_entry.id   AF-A0A536P2S9-F1
#
_cell.length_a   1.000
_cell.length_b   1.000
_cell.length_c   1.000
_cell.angle_alpha   90.00
_cell.angle_beta   90.00
_cell.angle_gamma   90.00
#
_symmetry.space_group_name_H-M   'P 1'
#
loop_
_entity.id
_entity.type
_entity.pdbx_description
1 polymer ?
#
loop_
_entity_poly.entity_id
_entity_poly.type
_entity_poly.pdbx_seq_one_letter_code
_entity_poly.pdbx_strand_id
1 'polypeptide(L)'
;AQMTPDEAGAVVDEAHRMGKRVAAHAEGLAGIRLALKAGVDTIEHGLALHRDRSLLQIMAERGTVLVPTLSTFHDVAQTHAGKYPQVLVDQAKRQREEAYQTLVAARDAGVTLAMGFDSSPHGGNALELVRMVEGGLTPMQGIVAATSGGATALGLSDAGRVSPGAIADLVVIDGDPVPVAGVTRDPSPLPSALPVS
;
A
#
# COMPACT_ATOMS: atom_id res chain seq x y z
N ALA A 1 20.41 -6.78 -4.06
CA ALA A 1 19.70 -7.14 -2.82
C ALA A 1 20.59 -6.76 -1.65
N GLN A 2 20.02 -6.33 -0.52
CA GLN A 2 20.79 -5.89 0.65
C GLN A 2 21.06 -7.03 1.65
N MET A 3 20.23 -8.08 1.63
CA MET A 3 20.40 -9.31 2.41
C MET A 3 20.85 -10.45 1.51
N THR A 4 21.50 -11.44 2.11
CA THR A 4 21.76 -12.75 1.48
C THR A 4 20.50 -13.63 1.49
N PRO A 5 20.43 -14.68 0.66
CA PRO A 5 19.35 -15.67 0.72
C PRO A 5 19.19 -16.34 2.09
N ASP A 6 20.30 -16.64 2.76
CA ASP A 6 20.27 -17.31 4.06
C ASP A 6 19.73 -16.39 5.15
N GLU A 7 20.13 -15.11 5.15
CA GLU A 7 19.59 -14.11 6.08
C GLU A 7 18.09 -13.85 5.84
N ALA A 8 17.68 -13.70 4.58
CA ALA A 8 16.28 -13.47 4.24
C ALA A 8 15.41 -14.69 4.62
N GLY A 9 15.89 -15.90 4.33
CA GLY A 9 15.24 -17.14 4.73
C GLY A 9 15.11 -17.27 6.24
N ALA A 10 16.20 -17.04 6.99
CA ALA A 10 16.19 -17.13 8.44
C ALA A 10 15.19 -16.16 9.10
N VAL A 11 15.07 -14.93 8.57
CA VAL A 11 14.08 -13.95 9.07
C VAL A 11 12.64 -14.44 8.83
N VAL A 12 12.35 -14.92 7.61
CA VAL A 12 11.01 -15.41 7.27
C VAL A 12 10.66 -16.65 8.08
N ASP A 13 11.55 -17.63 8.14
CA ASP A 13 11.36 -18.88 8.87
C ASP A 13 11.07 -18.62 10.35
N GLU A 14 11.85 -17.76 11.01
CA GLU A 14 11.66 -17.46 12.44
C GLU A 14 10.37 -16.66 12.70
N ALA A 15 10.07 -15.67 11.85
CA ALA A 15 8.84 -14.90 11.97
C ALA A 15 7.60 -15.79 11.82
N HIS A 16 7.58 -16.63 10.78
CA HIS A 16 6.48 -17.55 10.50
C HIS A 16 6.34 -18.61 11.59
N ARG A 17 7.44 -19.14 12.14
CA ARG A 17 7.44 -20.03 13.31
C ARG A 17 6.75 -19.41 14.53
N MET A 18 6.84 -18.09 14.67
CA MET A 18 6.18 -17.31 15.73
C MET A 18 4.76 -16.83 15.35
N GLY A 19 4.22 -17.24 14.20
CA GLY A 19 2.93 -16.77 13.70
C GLY A 19 2.93 -15.28 13.34
N LYS A 20 4.09 -14.72 12.99
CA LYS A 20 4.26 -13.34 12.53
C LYS A 20 4.45 -13.31 11.03
N ARG A 21 4.02 -12.22 10.40
CA ARG A 21 4.22 -11.96 8.97
C ARG A 21 5.46 -11.11 8.75
N VAL A 22 6.02 -11.14 7.55
CA VAL A 22 7.21 -10.37 7.16
C VAL A 22 6.89 -9.37 6.05
N ALA A 23 7.17 -8.10 6.35
CA ALA A 23 7.21 -7.01 5.39
C ALA A 23 8.63 -6.81 4.86
N ALA A 24 8.79 -6.59 3.56
CA ALA A 24 10.07 -6.33 2.92
C ALA A 24 10.06 -5.06 2.06
N HIS A 25 10.79 -4.05 2.54
CA HIS A 25 11.22 -2.92 1.73
C HIS A 25 12.05 -3.42 0.55
N ALA A 26 11.50 -3.35 -0.67
CA ALA A 26 12.16 -3.86 -1.86
C ALA A 26 11.74 -3.08 -3.12
N GLU A 27 12.60 -2.15 -3.56
CA GLU A 27 12.35 -1.35 -4.76
C GLU A 27 12.81 -2.04 -6.06
N GLY A 28 13.99 -2.66 -6.04
CA GLY A 28 14.63 -3.23 -7.23
C GLY A 28 14.37 -4.72 -7.44
N LEU A 29 14.31 -5.17 -8.70
CA LEU A 29 13.96 -6.55 -9.09
C LEU A 29 14.78 -7.64 -8.38
N ALA A 30 16.07 -7.43 -8.16
CA ALA A 30 16.91 -8.40 -7.47
C ALA A 30 16.51 -8.58 -6.00
N GLY A 31 16.13 -7.49 -5.32
CA GLY A 31 15.63 -7.53 -3.95
C GLY A 31 14.25 -8.15 -3.87
N ILE A 32 13.34 -7.73 -4.75
CA ILE A 32 11.97 -8.27 -4.84
C ILE A 32 12.02 -9.79 -5.08
N ARG A 33 12.82 -10.26 -6.05
CA ARG A 33 12.94 -11.69 -6.35
C ARG A 33 13.48 -12.48 -5.16
N LEU A 34 14.44 -11.92 -4.42
CA LEU A 34 14.95 -12.53 -3.20
C LEU A 34 13.86 -12.63 -2.12
N ALA A 35 13.14 -11.54 -1.87
CA ALA A 35 12.09 -11.47 -0.87
C ALA A 35 10.94 -12.44 -1.18
N LEU A 36 10.46 -12.47 -2.43
CA LEU A 36 9.44 -13.42 -2.87
C LEU A 36 9.92 -14.88 -2.78
N LYS A 37 11.21 -15.14 -3.05
CA LYS A 37 11.80 -16.47 -2.86
C LYS A 37 11.86 -16.86 -1.39
N ALA A 38 12.19 -15.93 -0.50
CA ALA A 38 12.24 -16.15 0.94
C ALA A 38 10.85 -16.39 1.55
N GLY A 39 9.78 -15.90 0.90
CA GLY A 39 8.40 -16.13 1.34
C GLY A 39 7.81 -14.98 2.14
N VAL A 40 8.22 -13.73 1.87
CA VAL A 40 7.65 -12.55 2.51
C VAL A 40 6.16 -12.38 2.20
N ASP A 41 5.45 -11.74 3.12
CA ASP A 41 4.01 -11.56 3.07
C ASP A 41 3.59 -10.27 2.37
N THR A 42 4.39 -9.21 2.51
CA THR A 42 4.17 -7.92 1.87
C THR A 42 5.46 -7.40 1.24
N ILE A 43 5.30 -6.65 0.14
CA ILE A 43 6.37 -5.90 -0.51
C ILE A 43 6.02 -4.42 -0.41
N GLU A 44 6.92 -3.64 0.19
CA GLU A 44 6.80 -2.18 0.29
C GLU A 44 7.51 -1.52 -0.90
N HIS A 45 6.87 -0.47 -1.43
CA HIS A 45 7.22 0.29 -2.64
C HIS A 45 7.12 -0.54 -3.93
N GLY A 46 7.94 -1.58 -4.08
CA GLY A 46 7.93 -2.46 -5.25
C GLY A 46 8.27 -1.77 -6.58
N LEU A 47 8.97 -0.62 -6.56
CA LEU A 47 9.11 0.32 -7.70
C LEU A 47 9.33 -0.35 -9.06
N ALA A 48 10.22 -1.35 -9.14
CA ALA A 48 10.58 -1.98 -10.40
C ALA A 48 9.66 -3.14 -10.86
N LEU A 49 8.63 -3.53 -10.08
CA LEU A 49 7.75 -4.68 -10.37
C LEU A 49 7.10 -4.62 -11.76
N HIS A 50 6.71 -3.44 -12.24
CA HIS A 50 6.15 -3.25 -13.59
C HIS A 50 7.04 -3.80 -14.73
N ARG A 51 8.35 -3.98 -14.47
CA ARG A 51 9.33 -4.47 -15.44
C ARG A 51 9.41 -6.00 -15.52
N ASP A 52 8.81 -6.72 -14.59
CA ASP A 52 8.84 -8.18 -14.55
C ASP A 52 7.48 -8.77 -14.17
N ARG A 53 6.67 -9.06 -15.20
CA ARG A 53 5.33 -9.64 -15.04
C ARG A 53 5.34 -10.99 -14.31
N SER A 54 6.44 -11.76 -14.40
CA SER A 54 6.51 -13.06 -13.72
C SER A 54 6.49 -12.93 -12.20
N LEU A 55 7.09 -11.86 -11.66
CA LEU A 55 7.09 -11.59 -10.23
C LEU A 55 5.70 -11.15 -9.75
N LEU A 56 5.00 -10.33 -10.54
CA LEU A 56 3.61 -9.95 -10.25
C LEU A 56 2.69 -11.17 -10.22
N GLN A 57 2.86 -12.10 -11.16
CA GLN A 57 2.09 -13.34 -11.18
C GLN A 57 2.38 -14.21 -9.96
N ILE A 58 3.66 -14.34 -9.56
CA ILE A 58 4.04 -15.03 -8.32
C ILE A 58 3.36 -14.40 -7.09
N MET A 59 3.33 -13.06 -7.00
CA MET A 59 2.66 -12.36 -5.90
C MET A 59 1.16 -12.67 -5.86
N ALA A 60 0.49 -12.62 -7.02
CA ALA A 60 -0.94 -12.94 -7.12
C ALA A 60 -1.23 -14.40 -6.73
N GLU A 61 -0.44 -15.35 -7.21
CA GLU A 61 -0.60 -16.78 -6.91
C GLU A 61 -0.35 -17.12 -5.44
N ARG A 62 0.59 -16.42 -4.79
CA ARG A 62 0.97 -16.67 -3.39
C ARG A 62 0.22 -15.81 -2.39
N GLY A 63 -0.56 -14.83 -2.85
CA GLY A 63 -1.22 -13.86 -1.97
C GLY A 63 -0.25 -12.90 -1.28
N THR A 64 0.93 -12.64 -1.87
CA THR A 64 1.82 -11.58 -1.40
C THR A 64 1.22 -10.22 -1.74
N VAL A 65 1.12 -9.34 -0.75
CA VAL A 65 0.47 -8.03 -0.91
C VAL A 65 1.47 -6.96 -1.33
N LEU A 66 1.07 -6.06 -2.23
CA LEU A 66 1.84 -4.86 -2.54
C LEU A 66 1.35 -3.66 -1.72
N VAL A 67 2.26 -2.96 -1.06
CA VAL A 67 2.04 -1.67 -0.38
C VAL A 67 2.86 -0.59 -1.10
N PRO A 68 2.26 0.21 -1.99
CA PRO A 68 3.01 1.04 -2.94
C PRO A 68 3.59 2.33 -2.34
N THR A 69 3.01 2.86 -1.26
CA THR A 69 3.51 4.06 -0.53
C THR A 69 3.78 5.28 -1.40
N LEU A 70 2.85 5.59 -2.30
CA LEU A 70 2.96 6.59 -3.35
C LEU A 70 3.24 8.01 -2.80
N SER A 71 2.70 8.32 -1.62
CA SER A 71 2.84 9.63 -0.98
C SER A 71 4.28 9.98 -0.65
N THR A 72 5.13 9.02 -0.30
CA THR A 72 6.55 9.27 0.03
C THR A 72 7.30 9.89 -1.16
N PHE A 73 7.11 9.32 -2.36
CA PHE A 73 7.72 9.82 -3.59
C PHE A 73 7.07 11.11 -4.06
N HIS A 74 5.74 11.22 -3.93
CA HIS A 74 5.00 12.42 -4.28
C HIS A 74 5.48 13.63 -3.47
N ASP A 75 5.67 13.46 -2.16
CA ASP A 75 6.00 14.57 -1.28
C ASP A 75 7.42 15.09 -1.50
N VAL A 76 8.40 14.21 -1.72
CA VAL A 76 9.75 14.66 -2.09
C VAL A 76 9.76 15.28 -3.50
N ALA A 77 9.00 14.73 -4.45
CA ALA A 77 8.97 15.22 -5.83
C ALA A 77 8.25 16.56 -6.00
N GLN A 78 7.30 16.89 -5.12
CA GLN A 78 6.37 18.00 -5.33
C GLN A 78 6.07 18.79 -4.04
N THR A 79 5.40 18.19 -3.06
CA THR A 79 4.90 18.91 -1.86
C THR A 79 6.02 19.62 -1.08
N HIS A 80 7.17 18.98 -0.98
CA HIS A 80 8.32 19.40 -0.21
C HIS A 80 9.57 19.60 -1.06
N ALA A 81 9.45 19.69 -2.39
CA ALA A 81 10.59 19.75 -3.30
C ALA A 81 11.61 20.84 -2.92
N GLY A 82 11.15 22.01 -2.48
CA GLY A 82 12.01 23.11 -2.04
C GLY A 82 12.82 22.85 -0.75
N LYS A 83 12.57 21.74 -0.04
CA LYS A 83 13.29 21.32 1.16
C LYS A 83 14.42 20.32 0.86
N TYR A 84 14.53 19.83 -0.36
CA TYR A 84 15.49 18.78 -0.75
C TYR A 84 16.46 19.27 -1.83
N PRO A 85 17.69 18.72 -1.88
CA PRO A 85 18.59 18.89 -3.02
C PRO A 85 17.92 18.45 -4.33
N GLN A 86 18.17 19.19 -5.42
CA GLN A 86 17.53 18.95 -6.72
C GLN A 86 17.71 17.50 -7.22
N VAL A 87 18.86 16.88 -6.97
CA VAL A 87 19.14 15.49 -7.34
C VAL A 87 18.16 14.50 -6.70
N LEU A 88 17.75 14.74 -5.45
CA LEU A 88 16.77 13.91 -4.74
C LEU A 88 15.36 14.17 -5.25
N VAL A 89 15.03 15.42 -5.56
CA VAL A 89 13.74 15.77 -6.17
C VAL A 89 13.58 15.09 -7.53
N ASP A 90 14.62 15.11 -8.36
CA ASP A 90 14.59 14.47 -9.68
C ASP A 90 14.56 12.95 -9.58
N GLN A 91 15.21 12.37 -8.57
CA GLN A 91 15.07 10.95 -8.25
C GLN A 91 13.64 10.61 -7.84
N ALA A 92 13.04 11.37 -6.92
CA ALA A 92 11.68 11.14 -6.46
C ALA A 92 10.65 11.27 -7.58
N LYS A 93 10.85 12.18 -8.54
CA LYS A 93 10.01 12.27 -9.76
C LYS A 93 10.04 10.98 -10.57
N ARG A 94 11.22 10.37 -10.75
CA ARG A 94 11.37 9.09 -11.45
C ARG A 94 10.75 7.94 -10.65
N GLN A 95 10.99 7.88 -9.35
CA GLN A 95 10.43 6.85 -8.47
C GLN A 95 8.89 6.93 -8.42
N ARG A 96 8.32 8.13 -8.36
CA ARG A 96 6.87 8.34 -8.42
C ARG A 96 6.26 7.77 -9.70
N GLU A 97 6.91 8.01 -10.85
CA GLU A 97 6.47 7.44 -12.12
C GLU A 97 6.54 5.90 -12.13
N GLU A 98 7.66 5.32 -11.67
CA GLU A 98 7.79 3.87 -11.54
C GLU A 98 6.76 3.27 -10.58
N ALA A 99 6.45 3.95 -9.49
CA ALA A 99 5.46 3.52 -8.50
C ALA A 99 4.05 3.47 -9.09
N TYR A 100 3.64 4.46 -9.89
CA TYR A 100 2.36 4.46 -10.59
C TYR A 100 2.29 3.37 -11.67
N GLN A 101 3.37 3.15 -12.42
CA GLN A 101 3.44 2.05 -13.38
C GLN A 101 3.30 0.69 -12.68
N THR A 102 3.96 0.51 -11.53
CA THR A 102 3.85 -0.70 -10.71
C THR A 102 2.45 -0.88 -10.12
N LEU A 103 1.80 0.18 -9.65
CA LEU A 103 0.44 0.14 -9.14
C LEU A 103 -0.54 -0.42 -10.18
N VAL A 104 -0.48 0.12 -11.40
CA VAL A 104 -1.33 -0.32 -12.52
C VAL A 104 -1.01 -1.75 -12.92
N ALA A 105 0.27 -2.10 -13.05
CA ALA A 105 0.68 -3.45 -13.44
C ALA A 105 0.26 -4.49 -12.39
N ALA A 106 0.36 -4.18 -11.10
CA ALA A 106 -0.04 -5.05 -10.00
C ALA A 106 -1.56 -5.25 -9.97
N ARG A 107 -2.34 -4.17 -10.13
CA ARG A 107 -3.80 -4.24 -10.30
C ARG A 107 -4.17 -5.17 -11.46
N ASP A 108 -3.55 -4.97 -12.62
CA ASP A 108 -3.87 -5.74 -13.84
C ASP A 108 -3.47 -7.21 -13.73
N ALA A 109 -2.45 -7.52 -12.92
CA ALA A 109 -2.02 -8.89 -12.63
C ALA A 109 -2.84 -9.56 -11.52
N GLY A 110 -3.79 -8.86 -10.88
CA GLY A 110 -4.60 -9.41 -9.79
C GLY A 110 -3.86 -9.51 -8.45
N VAL A 111 -2.75 -8.78 -8.27
CA VAL A 111 -2.05 -8.69 -7.00
C VAL A 111 -2.94 -7.93 -6.00
N THR A 112 -3.03 -8.44 -4.77
CA THR A 112 -3.72 -7.70 -3.70
C THR A 112 -2.94 -6.43 -3.36
N LEU A 113 -3.63 -5.30 -3.35
CA LEU A 113 -3.07 -4.00 -2.98
C LEU A 113 -3.51 -3.63 -1.56
N ALA A 114 -2.60 -3.05 -0.77
CA ALA A 114 -2.94 -2.44 0.50
C ALA A 114 -2.42 -1.00 0.57
N MET A 115 -3.17 -0.12 1.24
CA MET A 115 -2.77 1.27 1.44
C MET A 115 -1.70 1.39 2.53
N GLY A 116 -0.64 2.16 2.27
CA GLY A 116 0.37 2.53 3.26
C GLY A 116 0.96 3.88 2.91
N PHE A 117 1.18 4.76 3.89
CA PHE A 117 1.43 6.19 3.62
C PHE A 117 2.91 6.56 3.54
N ASP A 118 3.74 6.03 4.45
CA ASP A 118 5.19 6.26 4.55
C ASP A 118 5.63 7.73 4.34
N SER A 119 4.81 8.66 4.81
CA SER A 119 5.04 10.10 4.66
C SER A 119 4.58 10.88 5.88
N SER A 120 4.72 12.20 5.82
CA SER A 120 4.40 13.15 6.88
C SER A 120 3.41 14.21 6.41
N PRO A 121 2.61 14.78 7.33
CA PRO A 121 2.55 14.47 8.76
C PRO A 121 1.80 13.16 9.05
N HIS A 122 2.08 12.55 10.21
CA HIS A 122 1.25 11.45 10.71
C HIS A 122 -0.23 11.88 10.77
N GLY A 123 -1.12 10.97 10.40
CA GLY A 123 -2.55 11.27 10.22
C GLY A 123 -2.93 11.69 8.79
N GLY A 124 -1.95 11.94 7.91
CA GLY A 124 -2.18 12.25 6.49
C GLY A 124 -2.57 11.07 5.58
N ASN A 125 -2.90 9.89 6.14
CA ASN A 125 -3.02 8.63 5.40
C ASN A 125 -4.05 8.66 4.26
N ALA A 126 -5.11 9.47 4.39
CA ALA A 126 -6.12 9.63 3.34
C ALA A 126 -5.55 10.20 2.03
N LEU A 127 -4.39 10.89 2.08
CA LEU A 127 -3.69 11.34 0.88
C LEU A 127 -3.18 10.17 0.04
N GLU A 128 -2.83 9.04 0.66
CA GLU A 128 -2.41 7.84 -0.08
C GLU A 128 -3.55 7.34 -0.98
N LEU A 129 -4.78 7.32 -0.47
CA LEU A 129 -5.96 6.97 -1.27
C LEU A 129 -6.11 7.87 -2.50
N VAL A 130 -5.89 9.18 -2.33
CA VAL A 130 -5.89 10.14 -3.45
C VAL A 130 -4.81 9.78 -4.46
N ARG A 131 -3.59 9.47 -4.01
CA ARG A 131 -2.48 9.07 -4.90
C ARG A 131 -2.74 7.76 -5.62
N MET A 132 -3.39 6.79 -4.97
CA MET A 132 -3.75 5.53 -5.61
C MET A 132 -4.76 5.74 -6.74
N VAL A 133 -5.72 6.65 -6.58
CA VAL A 133 -6.68 7.00 -7.64
C VAL A 133 -6.02 7.80 -8.76
N GLU A 134 -5.19 8.80 -8.44
CA GLU A 134 -4.38 9.52 -9.43
C GLU A 134 -3.46 8.59 -10.22
N GLY A 135 -2.93 7.55 -9.57
CA GLY A 135 -2.11 6.50 -10.17
C GLY A 135 -2.89 5.49 -11.01
N GLY A 136 -4.22 5.61 -11.10
CA GLY A 136 -5.05 4.83 -12.02
C GLY A 136 -5.96 3.78 -11.38
N LEU A 137 -6.05 3.71 -10.04
CA LEU A 137 -7.13 2.93 -9.42
C LEU A 137 -8.47 3.65 -9.56
N THR A 138 -9.56 2.88 -9.65
CA THR A 138 -10.88 3.44 -9.37
C THR A 138 -10.99 3.77 -7.88
N PRO A 139 -11.88 4.70 -7.50
CA PRO A 139 -12.12 5.02 -6.10
C PRO A 139 -12.43 3.80 -5.22
N MET A 140 -13.28 2.89 -5.71
CA MET A 140 -13.65 1.68 -4.98
C MET A 140 -12.47 0.72 -4.83
N GLN A 141 -11.59 0.61 -5.83
CA GLN A 141 -10.34 -0.16 -5.69
C GLN A 141 -9.43 0.45 -4.61
N GLY A 142 -9.39 1.78 -4.52
CA GLY A 142 -8.69 2.47 -3.44
C GLY A 142 -9.28 2.15 -2.06
N ILE A 143 -10.61 2.20 -1.90
CA ILE A 143 -11.29 1.84 -0.64
C ILE A 143 -11.01 0.39 -0.26
N VAL A 144 -11.06 -0.54 -1.22
CA VAL A 144 -10.71 -1.96 -1.02
C VAL A 144 -9.27 -2.10 -0.53
N ALA A 145 -8.32 -1.39 -1.14
CA ALA A 145 -6.93 -1.41 -0.69
C ALA A 145 -6.75 -0.84 0.74
N ALA A 146 -7.52 0.19 1.09
CA ALA A 146 -7.50 0.81 2.41
C ALA A 146 -8.25 0.01 3.49
N THR A 147 -9.04 -1.01 3.12
CA THR A 147 -9.87 -1.81 4.04
C THR A 147 -9.47 -3.28 3.99
N SER A 148 -10.10 -4.09 3.16
CA SER A 148 -9.84 -5.52 3.07
C SER A 148 -8.41 -5.83 2.63
N GLY A 149 -7.81 -5.00 1.78
CA GLY A 149 -6.39 -5.11 1.40
C GLY A 149 -5.46 -4.98 2.60
N GLY A 150 -5.70 -3.98 3.48
CA GLY A 150 -4.99 -3.83 4.74
C GLY A 150 -5.18 -5.01 5.69
N ALA A 151 -6.41 -5.53 5.80
CA ALA A 151 -6.67 -6.75 6.58
C ALA A 151 -5.89 -7.95 6.03
N THR A 152 -5.86 -8.14 4.70
CA THR A 152 -5.05 -9.16 4.05
C THR A 152 -3.57 -8.97 4.29
N ALA A 153 -3.04 -7.73 4.26
CA ALA A 153 -1.64 -7.43 4.58
C ALA A 153 -1.26 -7.80 6.02
N LEU A 154 -2.20 -7.65 6.97
CA LEU A 154 -2.00 -8.00 8.37
C LEU A 154 -2.32 -9.46 8.70
N GLY A 155 -2.84 -10.24 7.76
CA GLY A 155 -3.28 -11.62 8.00
C GLY A 155 -4.55 -11.74 8.86
N LEU A 156 -5.38 -10.69 8.86
CA LEU A 156 -6.64 -10.65 9.61
C LEU A 156 -7.77 -11.20 8.74
N SER A 157 -8.43 -12.25 9.23
CA SER A 157 -9.50 -12.92 8.51
C SER A 157 -10.88 -12.33 8.79
N ASP A 158 -11.05 -11.54 9.84
CA ASP A 158 -12.31 -11.01 10.36
C ASP A 158 -12.38 -9.48 10.32
N ALA A 159 -11.44 -8.79 9.66
CA ALA A 159 -11.40 -7.32 9.56
C ALA A 159 -11.52 -6.81 8.11
N GLY A 160 -11.69 -5.49 7.97
CA GLY A 160 -11.63 -4.78 6.69
C GLY A 160 -12.85 -4.95 5.78
N ARG A 161 -13.98 -5.45 6.30
CA ARG A 161 -15.24 -5.62 5.55
C ARG A 161 -16.46 -5.51 6.44
N VAL A 162 -17.59 -5.15 5.84
CA VAL A 162 -18.92 -5.15 6.49
C VAL A 162 -19.61 -6.47 6.18
N SER A 163 -19.49 -7.45 7.07
CA SER A 163 -20.14 -8.76 6.93
C SER A 163 -20.40 -9.40 8.31
N PRO A 164 -21.43 -10.25 8.48
CA PRO A 164 -21.62 -11.01 9.71
C PRO A 164 -20.35 -11.76 10.13
N GLY A 165 -20.01 -11.68 11.42
CA GLY A 165 -18.80 -12.30 12.00
C GLY A 165 -17.50 -11.51 11.85
N ALA A 166 -17.51 -10.39 11.13
CA ALA A 166 -16.38 -9.45 11.10
C ALA A 166 -16.37 -8.55 12.35
N ILE A 167 -15.19 -8.06 12.72
CA ILE A 167 -14.99 -7.03 13.72
C ILE A 167 -15.73 -5.76 13.27
N ALA A 168 -16.47 -5.14 14.20
CA ALA A 168 -17.23 -3.91 13.95
C ALA A 168 -16.35 -2.66 13.98
N ASP A 169 -15.33 -2.61 13.11
CA ASP A 169 -14.49 -1.43 12.88
C ASP A 169 -15.05 -0.64 11.69
N LEU A 170 -15.75 0.45 11.99
CA LEU A 170 -16.56 1.19 11.02
C LEU A 170 -16.23 2.69 11.09
N VAL A 171 -16.06 3.29 9.91
CA VAL A 171 -16.02 4.73 9.74
C VAL A 171 -17.22 5.14 8.89
N VAL A 172 -17.99 6.09 9.39
CA VAL A 172 -19.07 6.73 8.63
C VAL A 172 -18.59 8.11 8.23
N ILE A 173 -18.87 8.49 6.99
CA ILE A 173 -18.56 9.80 6.45
C ILE A 173 -19.83 10.40 5.87
N ASP A 174 -19.92 11.73 5.89
CA ASP A 174 -20.98 12.42 5.19
C ASP A 174 -20.61 12.59 3.71
N GLY A 175 -21.52 12.22 2.81
CA GLY A 175 -21.31 12.22 1.37
C GLY A 175 -20.73 10.93 0.77
N ASP A 176 -20.52 10.95 -0.54
CA ASP A 176 -19.98 9.83 -1.30
C ASP A 176 -18.44 9.81 -1.24
N PRO A 177 -17.79 8.73 -0.76
CA PRO A 177 -16.32 8.60 -0.79
C PRO A 177 -15.76 8.38 -2.21
N VAL A 178 -16.60 8.00 -3.17
CA VAL A 178 -16.19 7.62 -4.52
C VAL A 178 -15.60 8.79 -5.32
N PRO A 179 -16.12 10.03 -5.28
CA PRO A 179 -15.36 11.17 -5.78
C PRO A 179 -14.24 11.50 -4.78
N VAL A 180 -13.08 10.85 -4.93
CA VAL A 180 -11.86 10.98 -4.09
C VAL A 180 -11.31 12.43 -4.02
N ALA A 181 -11.88 13.37 -4.77
CA ALA A 181 -11.68 14.80 -4.59
C ALA A 181 -12.27 15.35 -3.27
N GLY A 182 -13.22 14.64 -2.64
CA GLY A 182 -13.99 15.10 -1.48
C GLY A 182 -13.78 14.31 -0.19
N VAL A 183 -12.92 13.28 -0.17
CA VAL A 183 -12.65 12.52 1.07
C VAL A 183 -12.18 13.51 2.13
N THR A 184 -13.02 13.66 3.15
CA THR A 184 -12.90 14.69 4.18
C THR A 184 -11.52 14.60 4.80
N ARG A 185 -10.69 15.61 4.53
CA ARG A 185 -9.43 15.87 5.26
C ARG A 185 -9.69 16.34 6.69
N ASP A 186 -10.95 16.32 7.11
CA ASP A 186 -11.42 16.75 8.41
C ASP A 186 -11.49 15.53 9.35
N PRO A 187 -10.59 15.42 10.34
CA PRO A 187 -10.63 14.38 11.35
C PRO A 187 -11.67 14.66 12.45
N SER A 188 -12.47 15.72 12.33
CA SER A 188 -13.52 16.05 13.30
C SER A 188 -14.50 14.89 13.41
N PRO A 189 -14.88 14.48 14.64
CA PRO A 189 -15.91 13.48 14.82
C PRO A 189 -17.20 13.93 14.12
N LEU A 190 -17.88 12.99 13.47
CA LEU A 190 -19.26 13.22 13.04
C LEU A 190 -20.04 13.81 14.23
N PRO A 191 -20.90 14.83 14.01
CA PRO A 191 -21.73 15.36 15.07
C PRO A 191 -22.45 14.22 15.76
N SER A 192 -22.33 14.14 17.08
CA SER A 192 -22.99 13.12 17.87
C SER A 192 -24.50 13.23 17.65
N ALA A 193 -25.08 12.18 17.09
CA ALA A 193 -26.48 12.00 16.69
C ALA A 193 -26.82 12.43 15.25
N LEU A 194 -26.88 11.42 14.37
CA LEU A 194 -27.85 11.44 13.28
C LEU A 194 -29.24 11.27 13.91
N PRO A 195 -30.22 12.14 13.65
CA PRO A 195 -31.58 11.92 14.11
C PRO A 195 -32.11 10.64 13.48
N VAL A 196 -32.45 9.68 14.33
CA VAL A 196 -33.20 8.49 13.92
C VAL A 196 -34.62 8.97 13.64
N SER A 197 -35.03 8.95 12.37
CA SER A 197 -36.44 9.04 11.95
C SER A 197 -36.99 7.66 11.66
#